data_AF-A0A3B5BCJ5-F1
#
_entry.id   AF-A0A3B5BCJ5-F1
#
_cell.length_a   1.000
_cell.length_b   1.000
_cell.length_c   1.000
_cell.angle_alpha   90.00
_cell.angle_beta   90.00
_cell.angle_gamma   90.00
#
_symmetry.space_group_name_H-M   'P 1'
#
loop_
_entity.id
_entity.type
_entity.pdbx_description
1 polymer ?
#
loop_
_entity_poly.entity_id
_entity_poly.type
_entity_poly.pdbx_seq_one_letter_code
_entity_poly.pdbx_strand_id
1 'polypeptide(L)'
;MLFPYESRWKVASVAFIGHIFLSKVIVRATTFRLNYCFIVSANITGYLHIYAAALRRHVHRPVDRDSAGLNFSAATNELKMNPSSATRSGKTFLFTSESVGEGHSDKMCDQISDAVLDAYLRKDPDSKVACECVAKTGMILLVGEVTSKATVDLQTVVRDTVKKIGYDDSSKGFDYKTCNVLVALEPQCVEISDCVFEGRDQEDIGAGDQGLMFGYATDETEECMPLTLLLAHKLNYRMKELSRSGECPWIQPDSKSQVTVEYRDNMGAMEPLRVHTVVISVQHSPNITLEEIRRNLMEKVVKVVIPAKYLDDKTIYHLLPSGKFLIGGPQGDAGLTGRKIIVDTYGGWGGHGGGAFSGKDYSKVDRSGAYAARWVAKSLVKAGLCRRALVQISYAISVSHPLSIAVFHYGTSNRDEDELLQIVKKNFDLRPGVIVKELGLKQPIYQATACYGHFGRAEFPWEKPKPLVF
;
A
#
# COMPACT_ATOMS: atom_id res chain seq x y z
N MET A 1 51.02 -66.84 -10.41
CA MET A 1 49.77 -66.74 -9.61
C MET A 1 49.22 -65.34 -9.76
N LEU A 2 47.89 -65.22 -9.83
CA LEU A 2 47.03 -64.04 -10.00
C LEU A 2 46.53 -63.81 -11.43
N PHE A 3 45.21 -63.96 -11.56
CA PHE A 3 44.36 -63.75 -12.74
C PHE A 3 44.27 -62.28 -13.14
N PRO A 4 44.00 -62.00 -14.44
CA PRO A 4 42.98 -61.00 -14.75
C PRO A 4 42.07 -61.31 -15.97
N TYR A 5 40.89 -60.67 -15.93
CA TYR A 5 40.06 -60.11 -17.01
C TYR A 5 39.35 -61.00 -18.06
N GLU A 6 38.02 -60.90 -18.06
CA GLU A 6 37.07 -60.56 -19.15
C GLU A 6 35.65 -61.01 -18.74
N SER A 7 34.50 -60.45 -19.12
CA SER A 7 34.09 -59.24 -19.83
C SER A 7 32.55 -59.20 -19.65
N ARG A 8 31.93 -58.06 -19.29
CA ARG A 8 30.46 -57.91 -19.20
C ARG A 8 29.96 -57.01 -20.33
N TRP A 9 29.48 -57.66 -21.39
CA TRP A 9 28.46 -57.13 -22.30
C TRP A 9 27.17 -56.87 -21.51
N LYS A 10 26.85 -55.59 -21.22
CA LYS A 10 25.48 -55.12 -20.90
C LYS A 10 25.43 -53.59 -20.74
N VAL A 11 26.00 -52.82 -21.67
CA VAL A 11 25.77 -51.37 -21.76
C VAL A 11 25.73 -50.94 -23.23
N ALA A 12 24.62 -51.20 -23.92
CA ALA A 12 24.40 -50.63 -25.27
C ALA A 12 22.93 -50.54 -25.71
N SER A 13 21.97 -51.17 -25.01
CA SER A 13 20.59 -51.30 -25.54
C SER A 13 19.54 -50.42 -24.87
N VAL A 14 19.88 -49.60 -23.87
CA VAL A 14 18.91 -48.73 -23.17
C VAL A 14 19.07 -47.24 -23.52
N ALA A 15 20.20 -46.84 -24.12
CA ALA A 15 20.43 -45.45 -24.53
C ALA A 15 19.73 -45.05 -25.85
N PHE A 16 19.30 -46.00 -26.67
CA PHE A 16 18.76 -45.71 -28.01
C PHE A 16 17.24 -45.50 -28.05
N ILE A 17 16.50 -45.91 -27.02
CA ILE A 17 15.03 -45.76 -26.96
C ILE A 17 14.62 -44.41 -26.33
N GLY A 18 15.44 -43.84 -25.45
CA GLY A 18 15.15 -42.54 -24.81
C GLY A 18 15.25 -41.34 -25.76
N HIS A 19 16.13 -41.39 -26.77
CA HIS A 19 16.36 -40.25 -27.66
C HIS A 19 15.23 -40.02 -28.68
N ILE A 20 14.47 -41.08 -29.03
CA ILE A 20 13.34 -41.03 -29.97
C ILE A 20 12.07 -40.50 -29.28
N PHE A 21 11.93 -40.72 -27.96
CA PHE A 21 10.80 -40.19 -27.19
C PHE A 21 10.94 -38.69 -26.89
N LEU A 22 12.15 -38.21 -26.60
CA LEU A 22 12.39 -36.79 -26.30
C LEU A 22 12.21 -35.89 -27.53
N SER A 23 12.60 -36.37 -28.72
CA SER A 23 12.48 -35.61 -29.98
C SER A 23 11.02 -35.50 -30.47
N LYS A 24 10.16 -36.51 -30.22
CA LYS A 24 8.72 -36.44 -30.53
C LYS A 24 7.93 -35.53 -29.59
N VAL A 25 8.35 -35.38 -28.33
CA VAL A 25 7.71 -34.49 -27.35
C VAL A 25 8.09 -33.03 -27.61
N ILE A 26 9.34 -32.76 -28.00
CA ILE A 26 9.80 -31.41 -28.34
C ILE A 26 9.10 -30.89 -29.61
N VAL A 27 8.93 -31.70 -30.65
CA VAL A 27 8.22 -31.31 -31.89
C VAL A 27 6.72 -31.04 -31.65
N ARG A 28 6.07 -31.76 -30.73
CA ARG A 28 4.67 -31.48 -30.35
C ARG A 28 4.53 -30.19 -29.52
N ALA A 29 5.52 -29.85 -28.70
CA ALA A 29 5.49 -28.63 -27.88
C ALA A 29 5.75 -27.34 -28.69
N THR A 30 6.62 -27.37 -29.72
CA THR A 30 6.83 -26.22 -30.62
C THR A 30 5.63 -25.98 -31.54
N THR A 31 4.93 -27.03 -31.97
CA THR A 31 3.72 -26.90 -32.81
C THR A 31 2.53 -26.30 -32.02
N PHE A 32 2.45 -26.56 -30.70
CA PHE A 32 1.42 -25.98 -29.84
C PHE A 32 1.65 -24.49 -29.51
N ARG A 33 2.92 -24.05 -29.45
CA ARG A 33 3.29 -22.63 -29.23
C ARG A 33 3.03 -21.75 -30.47
N LEU A 34 3.20 -22.29 -31.68
CA LEU A 34 2.97 -21.53 -32.92
C LEU A 34 1.49 -21.27 -33.21
N ASN A 35 0.60 -22.22 -32.88
CA ASN A 35 -0.85 -22.03 -33.09
C ASN A 35 -1.49 -21.05 -32.08
N TYR A 36 -0.96 -20.95 -30.86
CA TYR A 36 -1.44 -19.95 -29.89
C TYR A 36 -1.03 -18.52 -30.24
N CYS A 37 0.18 -18.31 -30.79
CA CYS A 37 0.59 -16.99 -31.28
C CYS A 37 -0.25 -16.48 -32.46
N PHE A 38 -0.73 -17.38 -33.34
CA PHE A 38 -1.61 -16.99 -34.45
C PHE A 38 -3.04 -16.64 -33.99
N ILE A 39 -3.57 -17.33 -32.98
CA ILE A 39 -4.93 -17.07 -32.45
C ILE A 39 -4.97 -15.78 -31.60
N VAL A 40 -3.88 -15.44 -30.91
CA VAL A 40 -3.79 -14.18 -30.14
C VAL A 40 -3.54 -12.98 -31.06
N SER A 41 -2.75 -13.15 -32.13
CA SER A 41 -2.52 -12.08 -33.13
C SER A 41 -3.77 -11.75 -33.95
N ALA A 42 -4.60 -12.75 -34.30
CA ALA A 42 -5.84 -12.53 -35.03
C ALA A 42 -6.92 -11.78 -34.22
N ASN A 43 -6.94 -11.96 -32.88
CA ASN A 43 -7.89 -11.25 -32.01
C ASN A 43 -7.51 -9.78 -31.77
N ILE A 44 -6.22 -9.44 -31.76
CA ILE A 44 -5.76 -8.04 -31.56
C ILE A 44 -6.07 -7.18 -32.79
N THR A 45 -6.01 -7.74 -34.00
CA THR A 45 -6.33 -7.01 -35.24
C THR A 45 -7.83 -6.72 -35.38
N GLY A 46 -8.70 -7.59 -34.84
CA GLY A 46 -10.15 -7.40 -34.81
C GLY A 46 -10.61 -6.28 -33.85
N TYR A 47 -9.95 -6.15 -32.69
CA TYR A 47 -10.27 -5.10 -31.72
C TYR A 47 -9.78 -3.71 -32.15
N LEU A 48 -8.69 -3.61 -32.93
CA LEU A 48 -8.22 -2.33 -33.47
C LEU A 48 -9.16 -1.75 -34.55
N HIS A 49 -9.86 -2.58 -35.32
CA HIS A 49 -10.81 -2.11 -36.35
C HIS A 49 -12.09 -1.50 -35.75
N ILE A 50 -12.53 -2.01 -34.60
CA ILE A 50 -13.73 -1.50 -33.92
C ILE A 50 -13.46 -0.13 -33.26
N TYR A 51 -12.25 0.09 -32.74
CA TYR A 51 -11.84 1.39 -32.19
C TYR A 51 -11.58 2.45 -33.26
N ALA A 52 -11.02 2.07 -34.41
CA ALA A 52 -10.78 3.01 -35.53
C ALA A 52 -12.08 3.48 -36.20
N ALA A 53 -13.15 2.67 -36.18
CA ALA A 53 -14.46 3.04 -36.70
C ALA A 53 -15.24 4.00 -35.77
N ALA A 54 -15.00 3.93 -34.45
CA ALA A 54 -15.62 4.83 -33.46
C ALA A 54 -14.99 6.23 -33.48
N LEU A 55 -13.68 6.34 -33.73
CA LEU A 55 -12.95 7.62 -33.79
C LEU A 55 -13.18 8.41 -35.09
N ARG A 56 -13.68 7.79 -36.16
CA ARG A 56 -14.03 8.49 -37.43
C ARG A 56 -15.44 9.11 -37.46
N ARG A 57 -16.27 8.91 -36.43
CA ARG A 57 -17.64 9.47 -36.37
C ARG A 57 -17.78 10.78 -35.60
N HIS A 58 -16.68 11.37 -35.10
CA HIS A 58 -16.71 12.60 -34.30
C HIS A 58 -15.86 13.76 -34.84
N VAL A 59 -15.39 13.69 -36.08
CA VAL A 59 -14.68 14.81 -36.71
C VAL A 59 -15.26 15.02 -38.11
N HIS A 60 -16.37 15.76 -38.19
CA HIS A 60 -16.74 16.65 -39.31
C HIS A 60 -18.13 17.24 -39.07
N ARG A 61 -18.17 18.50 -38.61
CA ARG A 61 -19.23 19.43 -38.97
C ARG A 61 -18.58 20.59 -39.75
N PRO A 62 -19.05 20.93 -40.94
CA PRO A 62 -18.52 22.07 -41.69
C PRO A 62 -18.95 23.38 -41.02
N VAL A 63 -18.05 24.36 -41.06
CA VAL A 63 -18.30 25.74 -40.63
C VAL A 63 -18.75 26.51 -41.86
N ASP A 64 -20.03 26.88 -41.91
CA ASP A 64 -20.54 27.85 -42.89
C ASP A 64 -20.06 29.25 -42.52
N ARG A 65 -19.39 29.89 -43.49
CA ARG A 65 -19.09 31.32 -43.48
C ARG A 65 -20.28 32.03 -44.11
N ASP A 66 -21.04 32.75 -43.28
CA ASP A 66 -21.86 33.85 -43.79
C ASP A 66 -21.61 35.12 -42.96
N SER A 67 -21.21 36.14 -43.72
CA SER A 67 -21.00 37.51 -43.31
C SER A 67 -22.33 38.25 -43.21
N ALA A 68 -22.66 38.79 -42.04
CA ALA A 68 -23.55 39.93 -41.90
C ALA A 68 -23.22 40.65 -40.59
N GLY A 69 -22.87 41.93 -40.69
CA GLY A 69 -22.49 42.76 -39.55
C GLY A 69 -23.68 43.12 -38.65
N LEU A 70 -23.38 43.63 -37.46
CA LEU A 70 -23.85 44.92 -36.95
C LEU A 70 -23.50 45.11 -35.46
N ASN A 71 -22.97 46.30 -35.20
CA ASN A 71 -23.14 47.14 -34.01
C ASN A 71 -22.56 46.73 -32.65
N PHE A 72 -21.54 47.51 -32.27
CA PHE A 72 -21.20 47.86 -30.89
C PHE A 72 -22.39 48.50 -30.17
N SER A 73 -22.78 47.94 -29.02
CA SER A 73 -23.33 48.73 -27.93
C SER A 73 -22.76 48.23 -26.61
N ALA A 74 -22.10 49.13 -25.88
CA ALA A 74 -21.63 48.90 -24.54
C ALA A 74 -22.83 48.69 -23.60
N ALA A 75 -22.91 47.50 -23.01
CA ALA A 75 -23.81 47.22 -21.89
C ALA A 75 -22.96 46.62 -20.76
N THR A 76 -22.77 47.42 -19.72
CA THR A 76 -22.24 47.03 -18.42
C THR A 76 -23.14 45.95 -17.82
N ASN A 77 -22.73 44.69 -17.93
CA ASN A 77 -23.34 43.60 -17.17
C ASN A 77 -22.52 43.40 -15.90
N GLU A 78 -23.13 43.76 -14.78
CA GLU A 78 -22.75 43.29 -13.45
C GLU A 78 -22.59 41.76 -13.49
N LEU A 79 -21.39 41.30 -13.15
CA LEU A 79 -21.11 39.90 -12.85
C LEU A 79 -21.92 39.50 -11.61
N LYS A 80 -23.16 39.03 -11.83
CA LYS A 80 -23.87 38.23 -10.83
C LYS A 80 -23.01 36.99 -10.56
N MET A 81 -22.34 37.00 -9.40
CA MET A 81 -21.71 35.82 -8.86
C MET A 81 -22.73 34.67 -8.82
N ASN A 82 -22.37 33.56 -9.44
CA ASN A 82 -23.10 32.31 -9.37
C ASN A 82 -23.13 31.86 -7.89
N PRO A 83 -24.30 31.64 -7.26
CA PRO A 83 -24.39 31.27 -5.84
C PRO A 83 -24.08 29.78 -5.57
N SER A 84 -23.29 29.11 -6.40
CA SER A 84 -23.01 27.67 -6.25
C SER A 84 -22.05 27.32 -5.10
N SER A 85 -21.55 28.31 -4.35
CA SER A 85 -20.72 28.08 -3.15
C SER A 85 -21.53 28.04 -1.84
N ALA A 86 -22.82 28.39 -1.85
CA ALA A 86 -23.58 28.66 -0.63
C ALA A 86 -24.38 27.46 -0.06
N THR A 87 -24.28 26.24 -0.62
CA THR A 87 -25.16 25.11 -0.23
C THR A 87 -24.46 23.77 0.03
N ARG A 88 -23.12 23.71 0.14
CA ARG A 88 -22.44 22.42 0.44
C ARG A 88 -22.59 21.95 1.89
N SER A 89 -22.88 22.84 2.84
CA SER A 89 -22.99 22.48 4.25
C SER A 89 -24.23 21.62 4.52
N GLY A 90 -24.04 20.50 5.23
CA GLY A 90 -25.13 19.68 5.77
C GLY A 90 -25.50 18.45 4.94
N LYS A 91 -24.92 18.24 3.75
CA LYS A 91 -25.13 16.99 3.00
C LYS A 91 -24.51 15.81 3.76
N THR A 92 -25.29 14.75 3.94
CA THR A 92 -24.78 13.48 4.46
C THR A 92 -24.37 12.54 3.34
N PHE A 93 -23.38 11.69 3.63
CA PHE A 93 -22.91 10.65 2.70
C PHE A 93 -22.23 9.51 3.47
N LEU A 94 -22.05 8.37 2.82
CA LEU A 94 -21.33 7.22 3.37
C LEU A 94 -19.91 7.17 2.81
N PHE A 95 -18.94 6.85 3.65
CA PHE A 95 -17.58 6.54 3.25
C PHE A 95 -17.09 5.29 3.94
N THR A 96 -16.29 4.49 3.23
CA THR A 96 -15.83 3.18 3.68
C THR A 96 -14.33 3.08 3.59
N SER A 97 -13.69 2.57 4.65
CA SER A 97 -12.28 2.16 4.64
C SER A 97 -12.17 0.72 5.12
N GLU A 98 -11.16 0.01 4.62
CA GLU A 98 -10.81 -1.34 5.08
C GLU A 98 -9.43 -1.39 5.73
N SER A 99 -9.20 -2.45 6.50
CA SER A 99 -7.90 -2.81 7.06
C SER A 99 -7.76 -4.32 7.13
N VAL A 100 -6.52 -4.80 7.21
CA VAL A 100 -6.20 -6.21 7.38
C VAL A 100 -5.26 -6.41 8.58
N GLY A 101 -5.31 -7.58 9.20
CA GLY A 101 -4.45 -7.96 10.32
C GLY A 101 -3.07 -8.46 9.91
N GLU A 102 -2.22 -8.71 10.91
CA GLU A 102 -0.82 -9.14 10.74
C GLU A 102 -0.63 -10.39 9.88
N GLY A 103 -1.60 -11.33 9.89
CA GLY A 103 -1.50 -12.60 9.16
C GLY A 103 -2.06 -12.59 7.74
N HIS A 104 -2.66 -11.49 7.29
CA HIS A 104 -3.09 -11.37 5.90
C HIS A 104 -1.87 -11.52 4.98
N SER A 105 -1.95 -12.33 3.92
CA SER A 105 -0.78 -12.69 3.10
C SER A 105 0.03 -11.48 2.61
N ASP A 106 -0.63 -10.45 2.07
CA ASP A 106 0.07 -9.21 1.67
C ASP A 106 0.72 -8.47 2.84
N LYS A 107 0.07 -8.38 4.00
CA LYS A 107 0.61 -7.67 5.16
C LYS A 107 1.75 -8.43 5.82
N MET A 108 1.72 -9.77 5.73
CA MET A 108 2.86 -10.60 6.09
C MET A 108 4.06 -10.31 5.18
N CYS A 109 3.86 -10.14 3.87
CA CYS A 109 4.91 -9.74 2.93
C CYS A 109 5.48 -8.36 3.28
N ASP A 110 4.64 -7.36 3.54
CA ASP A 110 5.08 -6.03 3.97
C ASP A 110 5.94 -6.09 5.25
N GLN A 111 5.47 -6.83 6.27
CA GLN A 111 6.21 -7.01 7.52
C GLN A 111 7.55 -7.73 7.33
N ILE A 112 7.63 -8.72 6.43
CA ILE A 112 8.86 -9.43 6.10
C ILE A 112 9.83 -8.50 5.37
N SER A 113 9.35 -7.78 4.35
CA SER A 113 10.13 -6.79 3.60
C SER A 113 10.76 -5.74 4.52
N ASP A 114 9.98 -5.19 5.46
CA ASP A 114 10.51 -4.23 6.43
C ASP A 114 11.37 -4.85 7.54
N ALA A 115 11.15 -6.11 7.92
CA ALA A 115 12.05 -6.81 8.82
C ALA A 115 13.44 -7.02 8.20
N VAL A 116 13.49 -7.28 6.88
CA VAL A 116 14.72 -7.36 6.11
C VAL A 116 15.41 -5.99 6.08
N LEU A 117 14.67 -4.93 5.75
CA LEU A 117 15.19 -3.56 5.80
C LEU A 117 15.78 -3.21 7.17
N ASP A 118 15.04 -3.44 8.27
CA ASP A 118 15.50 -3.18 9.62
C ASP A 118 16.73 -4.03 10.00
N ALA A 119 16.85 -5.25 9.47
CA ALA A 119 18.02 -6.10 9.69
C ALA A 119 19.28 -5.54 9.02
N TYR A 120 19.15 -4.97 7.82
CA TYR A 120 20.23 -4.27 7.14
C TYR A 120 20.59 -2.96 7.84
N LEU A 121 19.60 -2.10 8.11
CA LEU A 121 19.82 -0.79 8.74
C LEU A 121 20.42 -0.86 10.16
N ARG A 122 20.11 -1.91 10.92
CA ARG A 122 20.75 -2.15 12.24
C ARG A 122 22.26 -2.27 12.19
N LYS A 123 22.81 -2.76 11.07
CA LYS A 123 24.24 -3.03 10.91
C LYS A 123 24.91 -2.04 9.96
N ASP A 124 24.18 -1.55 8.97
CA ASP A 124 24.63 -0.55 8.01
C ASP A 124 23.49 0.45 7.75
N PRO A 125 23.47 1.59 8.46
CA PRO A 125 22.45 2.63 8.31
C PRO A 125 22.35 3.23 6.90
N ASP A 126 23.36 3.01 6.05
CA ASP A 126 23.40 3.49 4.66
C ASP A 126 23.01 2.42 3.64
N SER A 127 22.50 1.27 4.10
CA SER A 127 22.03 0.20 3.22
C SER A 127 21.02 0.70 2.20
N LYS A 128 21.19 0.29 0.94
CA LYS A 128 20.22 0.49 -0.13
C LYS A 128 19.41 -0.78 -0.25
N VAL A 129 18.10 -0.67 -0.04
CA VAL A 129 17.20 -1.83 0.06
C VAL A 129 15.95 -1.53 -0.76
N ALA A 130 15.63 -2.48 -1.65
CA ALA A 130 14.38 -2.62 -2.38
C ALA A 130 14.01 -4.11 -2.32
N CYS A 131 13.52 -4.56 -1.16
CA CYS A 131 13.23 -5.96 -0.88
C CYS A 131 11.72 -6.24 -0.99
N GLU A 132 11.32 -6.91 -2.06
CA GLU A 132 9.97 -7.41 -2.26
C GLU A 132 9.82 -8.81 -1.67
N CYS A 133 8.63 -9.11 -1.14
CA CYS A 133 8.29 -10.42 -0.62
C CYS A 133 7.06 -10.96 -1.35
N VAL A 134 7.11 -12.24 -1.72
CA VAL A 134 5.98 -13.01 -2.23
C VAL A 134 5.71 -14.18 -1.28
N ALA A 135 4.44 -14.39 -0.94
CA ALA A 135 4.01 -15.50 -0.10
C ALA A 135 2.96 -16.36 -0.79
N LYS A 136 3.15 -17.68 -0.72
CA LYS A 136 2.12 -18.67 -1.08
C LYS A 136 2.27 -19.91 -0.18
N THR A 137 1.43 -20.93 -0.36
CA THR A 137 1.44 -22.17 0.41
C THR A 137 2.86 -22.70 0.65
N GLY A 138 3.31 -22.64 1.91
CA GLY A 138 4.64 -23.15 2.33
C GLY A 138 5.84 -22.41 1.75
N MET A 139 5.67 -21.23 1.13
CA MET A 139 6.75 -20.49 0.46
C MET A 139 6.75 -19.01 0.84
N ILE A 140 7.92 -18.52 1.24
CA ILE A 140 8.31 -17.12 1.19
C ILE A 140 9.41 -16.98 0.13
N LEU A 141 9.27 -16.01 -0.76
CA LEU A 141 10.29 -15.63 -1.74
C LEU A 141 10.64 -14.15 -1.52
N LEU A 142 11.92 -13.86 -1.26
CA LEU A 142 12.46 -12.52 -1.28
C LEU A 142 13.04 -12.23 -2.67
N VAL A 143 12.66 -11.11 -3.28
CA VAL A 143 13.13 -10.67 -4.61
C VAL A 143 13.47 -9.18 -4.57
N GLY A 144 14.42 -8.75 -5.37
CA GLY A 144 14.75 -7.33 -5.55
C GLY A 144 16.22 -7.05 -5.29
N GLU A 145 16.51 -5.84 -4.81
CA GLU A 145 17.87 -5.33 -4.79
C GLU A 145 18.32 -4.90 -3.39
N VAL A 146 19.50 -5.37 -2.96
CA VAL A 146 20.15 -4.92 -1.73
C VAL A 146 21.64 -4.69 -1.95
N THR A 147 22.07 -3.45 -1.71
CA THR A 147 23.50 -3.09 -1.60
C THR A 147 23.76 -2.61 -0.17
N SER A 148 24.57 -3.38 0.56
CA SER A 148 24.86 -3.12 1.97
C SER A 148 26.21 -3.72 2.36
N LYS A 149 26.86 -3.14 3.37
CA LYS A 149 28.04 -3.71 4.05
C LYS A 149 27.65 -4.78 5.08
N ALA A 150 26.37 -4.91 5.40
CA ALA A 150 25.90 -5.82 6.43
C ALA A 150 25.72 -7.24 5.91
N THR A 151 26.18 -8.21 6.71
CA THR A 151 25.81 -9.62 6.57
C THR A 151 24.55 -9.91 7.39
N VAL A 152 23.46 -10.30 6.73
CA VAL A 152 22.16 -10.58 7.37
C VAL A 152 21.77 -12.04 7.16
N ASP A 153 21.37 -12.72 8.24
CA ASP A 153 20.74 -14.04 8.15
C ASP A 153 19.26 -13.89 7.79
N LEU A 154 18.96 -13.91 6.49
CA LEU A 154 17.61 -13.73 5.96
C LEU A 154 16.68 -14.89 6.34
N GLN A 155 17.19 -16.11 6.54
CA GLN A 155 16.36 -17.23 6.99
C GLN A 155 15.79 -16.94 8.38
N THR A 156 16.65 -16.54 9.31
CA THR A 156 16.22 -16.20 10.68
C THR A 156 15.29 -15.00 10.69
N VAL A 157 15.60 -13.92 9.94
CA VAL A 157 14.75 -12.72 9.87
C VAL A 157 13.34 -13.02 9.38
N VAL A 158 13.21 -13.79 8.29
CA VAL A 158 11.91 -14.20 7.74
C VAL A 158 11.15 -15.05 8.75
N ARG A 159 11.79 -16.11 9.27
CA ARG A 159 11.14 -17.08 10.17
C ARG A 159 10.72 -16.44 11.49
N ASP A 160 11.53 -15.58 12.08
CA ASP A 160 11.16 -14.84 13.29
C ASP A 160 9.98 -13.90 13.06
N THR A 161 9.89 -13.29 11.88
CA THR A 161 8.76 -12.44 11.51
C THR A 161 7.47 -13.25 11.40
N VAL A 162 7.49 -14.36 10.67
CA VAL A 162 6.34 -15.28 10.54
C VAL A 162 5.92 -15.84 11.92
N LYS A 163 6.89 -16.16 12.79
CA LYS A 163 6.65 -16.58 14.17
C LYS A 163 5.93 -15.52 14.99
N LYS A 164 6.37 -14.25 14.93
CA LYS A 164 5.73 -13.12 15.65
C LYS A 164 4.29 -12.86 15.18
N ILE A 165 4.03 -13.07 13.89
CA ILE A 165 2.69 -12.99 13.29
C ILE A 165 1.78 -14.11 13.82
N GLY A 166 2.33 -15.28 14.16
CA GLY A 166 1.61 -16.37 14.82
C GLY A 166 1.32 -17.57 13.91
N TYR A 167 1.98 -17.65 12.75
CA TYR A 167 2.00 -18.84 11.88
C TYR A 167 3.10 -19.80 12.34
N ASP A 168 2.74 -20.69 13.27
CA ASP A 168 3.63 -21.57 14.00
C ASP A 168 3.23 -23.04 13.95
N ASP A 169 2.26 -23.41 13.11
CA ASP A 169 1.84 -24.79 12.97
C ASP A 169 1.11 -25.02 11.64
N SER A 170 1.31 -26.20 11.04
CA SER A 170 0.65 -26.58 9.79
C SER A 170 -0.88 -26.53 9.85
N SER A 171 -1.48 -26.73 11.04
CA SER A 171 -2.93 -26.61 11.26
C SER A 171 -3.47 -25.19 11.04
N LYS A 172 -2.60 -24.17 11.07
CA LYS A 172 -2.95 -22.77 10.76
C LYS A 172 -2.83 -22.43 9.28
N GLY A 173 -2.35 -23.37 8.45
CA GLY A 173 -2.12 -23.20 7.02
C GLY A 173 -0.72 -22.70 6.65
N PHE A 174 0.10 -22.31 7.64
CA PHE A 174 1.48 -21.87 7.44
C PHE A 174 2.30 -22.03 8.73
N ASP A 175 3.58 -22.38 8.61
CA ASP A 175 4.48 -22.60 9.75
C ASP A 175 5.89 -22.06 9.49
N TYR A 176 6.35 -21.16 10.35
CA TYR A 176 7.69 -20.58 10.27
C TYR A 176 8.82 -21.62 10.35
N LYS A 177 8.60 -22.78 10.98
CA LYS A 177 9.64 -23.82 11.16
C LYS A 177 9.88 -24.60 9.87
N THR A 178 8.85 -24.79 9.06
CA THR A 178 8.85 -25.75 7.96
C THR A 178 8.66 -25.10 6.58
N CYS A 179 8.26 -23.83 6.52
CA CYS A 179 8.14 -23.12 5.24
C CYS A 179 9.50 -23.02 4.50
N ASN A 180 9.42 -23.07 3.18
CA ASN A 180 10.52 -22.76 2.29
C ASN A 180 10.76 -21.24 2.26
N VAL A 181 12.01 -20.82 2.35
CA VAL A 181 12.42 -19.42 2.22
C VAL A 181 13.44 -19.36 1.10
N LEU A 182 13.01 -18.80 -0.02
CA LEU A 182 13.81 -18.59 -1.23
C LEU A 182 14.29 -17.14 -1.26
N VAL A 183 15.53 -16.94 -1.71
CA VAL A 183 16.15 -15.62 -1.81
C VAL A 183 16.69 -15.43 -3.21
N ALA A 184 16.19 -14.39 -3.88
CA ALA A 184 16.62 -13.92 -5.19
C ALA A 184 16.89 -12.41 -5.10
N LEU A 185 17.86 -12.05 -4.24
CA LEU A 185 18.30 -10.67 -4.03
C LEU A 185 19.63 -10.43 -4.76
N GLU A 186 19.70 -9.35 -5.52
CA GLU A 186 20.90 -8.92 -6.24
C GLU A 186 21.37 -7.55 -5.74
N PRO A 187 22.59 -7.10 -6.06
CA PRO A 187 23.00 -5.72 -5.79
C PRO A 187 22.14 -4.72 -6.56
N GLN A 188 21.98 -3.51 -6.01
CA GLN A 188 21.38 -2.39 -6.74
C GLN A 188 22.19 -2.09 -8.02
N CYS A 189 21.47 -1.78 -9.11
CA CYS A 189 22.07 -1.34 -10.36
C CYS A 189 23.03 -0.17 -10.15
N VAL A 190 24.24 -0.27 -10.70
CA VAL A 190 25.28 0.75 -10.59
C VAL A 190 24.83 2.08 -11.18
N GLU A 191 24.16 2.09 -12.33
CA GLU A 191 23.66 3.32 -12.97
C GLU A 191 22.65 4.09 -12.07
N ILE A 192 21.83 3.36 -11.32
CA ILE A 192 20.91 3.95 -10.34
C ILE A 192 21.72 4.51 -9.16
N SER A 193 22.70 3.76 -8.66
CA SER A 193 23.55 4.24 -7.55
C SER A 193 24.31 5.51 -7.92
N ASP A 194 24.94 5.52 -9.10
CA ASP A 194 25.77 6.62 -9.58
C ASP A 194 24.97 7.91 -9.74
N CYS A 195 23.79 7.83 -10.35
CA CYS A 195 22.98 9.03 -10.55
C CYS A 195 22.32 9.56 -9.26
N VAL A 196 22.11 8.71 -8.25
CA VAL A 196 21.41 9.10 -7.00
C VAL A 196 22.37 9.56 -5.91
N PHE A 197 23.53 8.91 -5.77
CA PHE A 197 24.42 9.10 -4.61
C PHE A 197 25.84 9.57 -4.97
N GLU A 198 26.44 9.09 -6.05
CA GLU A 198 27.87 9.32 -6.31
C GLU A 198 28.20 10.79 -6.54
N GLY A 199 29.28 11.26 -5.89
CA GLY A 199 29.75 12.65 -5.98
C GLY A 199 28.81 13.70 -5.38
N ARG A 200 27.80 13.30 -4.59
CA ARG A 200 26.81 14.20 -3.98
C ARG A 200 26.95 14.30 -2.48
N ASP A 201 26.66 15.48 -1.94
CA ASP A 201 26.49 15.67 -0.51
C ASP A 201 25.24 14.95 0.00
N GLN A 202 25.28 14.53 1.27
CA GLN A 202 24.19 13.73 1.86
C GLN A 202 22.84 14.44 1.83
N GLU A 203 22.80 15.77 1.97
CA GLU A 203 21.57 16.57 1.90
C GLU A 203 21.06 16.76 0.46
N ASP A 204 21.94 16.59 -0.54
CA ASP A 204 21.68 16.81 -1.97
C ASP A 204 21.63 15.54 -2.80
N ILE A 205 21.50 14.38 -2.17
CA ILE A 205 21.21 13.13 -2.88
C ILE A 205 19.97 13.29 -3.77
N GLY A 206 20.00 12.65 -4.93
CA GLY A 206 18.84 12.63 -5.82
C GLY A 206 17.68 11.83 -5.23
N ALA A 207 16.47 12.02 -5.73
CA ALA A 207 15.40 11.04 -5.54
C ALA A 207 15.80 9.70 -6.16
N GLY A 208 15.54 8.59 -5.45
CA GLY A 208 15.88 7.25 -5.91
C GLY A 208 15.04 6.76 -7.10
N ASP A 209 13.93 7.42 -7.39
CA ASP A 209 13.08 7.19 -8.55
C ASP A 209 12.24 8.46 -8.84
N GLN A 210 11.59 8.52 -9.99
CA GLN A 210 10.47 9.42 -10.22
C GLN A 210 9.22 8.96 -9.48
N GLY A 211 8.30 9.88 -9.22
CA GLY A 211 7.00 9.51 -8.66
C GLY A 211 6.25 10.70 -8.11
N LEU A 212 5.03 10.44 -7.67
CA LEU A 212 4.18 11.40 -6.99
C LEU A 212 3.69 10.78 -5.68
N MET A 213 3.63 11.56 -4.61
CA MET A 213 3.28 11.11 -3.26
C MET A 213 2.25 12.06 -2.67
N PHE A 214 1.45 11.54 -1.75
CA PHE A 214 0.40 12.31 -1.09
C PHE A 214 0.47 12.24 0.43
N GLY A 215 0.31 13.41 1.04
CA GLY A 215 0.12 13.62 2.46
C GLY A 215 -1.32 14.02 2.73
N TYR A 216 -1.98 13.43 3.71
CA TYR A 216 -3.34 13.82 4.08
C TYR A 216 -3.50 13.95 5.58
N ALA A 217 -4.28 14.94 6.01
CA ALA A 217 -4.71 15.14 7.38
C ALA A 217 -6.12 15.72 7.44
N THR A 218 -6.87 15.35 8.47
CA THR A 218 -8.26 15.75 8.75
C THR A 218 -8.39 16.01 10.24
N ASP A 219 -9.21 16.96 10.67
CA ASP A 219 -9.43 17.27 12.09
C ASP A 219 -10.49 16.38 12.76
N GLU A 220 -11.06 15.41 12.02
CA GLU A 220 -12.14 14.56 12.53
C GLU A 220 -11.73 13.64 13.69
N THR A 221 -10.42 13.39 13.86
CA THR A 221 -9.86 12.71 15.04
C THR A 221 -8.59 13.40 15.56
N GLU A 222 -8.22 13.11 16.80
CA GLU A 222 -7.02 13.66 17.44
C GLU A 222 -5.73 13.29 16.69
N GLU A 223 -5.66 12.08 16.16
CA GLU A 223 -4.54 11.56 15.38
C GLU A 223 -4.41 12.21 13.99
N CYS A 224 -5.37 13.08 13.64
CA CYS A 224 -5.56 13.69 12.33
C CYS A 224 -5.73 12.68 11.19
N MET A 225 -6.50 11.62 11.42
CA MET A 225 -6.73 10.52 10.47
C MET A 225 -8.23 10.29 10.27
N PRO A 226 -8.64 9.70 9.12
CA PRO A 226 -10.04 9.32 8.93
C PRO A 226 -10.52 8.32 9.98
N LEU A 227 -11.67 8.58 10.59
CA LEU A 227 -12.28 7.71 11.59
C LEU A 227 -12.57 6.31 11.02
N THR A 228 -13.00 6.22 9.74
CA THR A 228 -13.24 4.94 9.05
C THR A 228 -12.03 4.01 9.11
N LEU A 229 -10.85 4.52 8.74
CA LEU A 229 -9.63 3.71 8.70
C LEU A 229 -9.12 3.41 10.12
N LEU A 230 -9.14 4.40 11.03
CA LEU A 230 -8.71 4.19 12.41
C LEU A 230 -9.52 3.10 13.11
N LEU A 231 -10.84 3.09 12.94
CA LEU A 231 -11.69 2.02 13.49
C LEU A 231 -11.36 0.68 12.83
N ALA A 232 -11.19 0.63 11.52
CA ALA A 232 -10.82 -0.61 10.83
C ALA A 232 -9.48 -1.19 11.35
N HIS A 233 -8.45 -0.36 11.53
CA HIS A 233 -7.18 -0.77 12.15
C HIS A 233 -7.37 -1.29 13.57
N LYS A 234 -8.08 -0.53 14.42
CA LYS A 234 -8.30 -0.88 15.82
C LYS A 234 -9.09 -2.19 15.97
N LEU A 235 -10.03 -2.51 15.06
CA LEU A 235 -10.72 -3.79 15.03
C LEU A 235 -9.76 -4.98 14.79
N ASN A 236 -8.86 -4.87 13.81
CA ASN A 236 -7.86 -5.92 13.55
C ASN A 236 -6.86 -6.05 14.70
N TYR A 237 -6.40 -4.93 15.24
CA TYR A 237 -5.49 -4.92 16.39
C TYR A 237 -6.14 -5.60 17.60
N ARG A 238 -7.40 -5.30 17.89
CA ARG A 238 -8.15 -5.93 19.00
C ARG A 238 -8.29 -7.45 18.82
N MET A 239 -8.54 -7.94 17.61
CA MET A 239 -8.55 -9.38 17.34
C MET A 239 -7.19 -10.02 17.62
N LYS A 240 -6.09 -9.33 17.27
CA LYS A 240 -4.74 -9.81 17.58
C LYS A 240 -4.47 -9.86 19.08
N GLU A 241 -4.91 -8.86 19.85
CA GLU A 241 -4.80 -8.87 21.32
C GLU A 241 -5.52 -10.08 21.92
N LEU A 242 -6.76 -10.34 21.50
CA LEU A 242 -7.56 -11.46 21.99
C LEU A 242 -6.95 -12.83 21.64
N SER A 243 -6.32 -12.93 20.47
CA SER A 243 -5.56 -14.13 20.07
C SER A 243 -4.32 -14.30 20.94
N ARG A 244 -3.51 -13.24 21.12
CA ARG A 244 -2.27 -13.27 21.92
C ARG A 244 -2.52 -13.53 23.41
N SER A 245 -3.58 -12.98 23.97
CA SER A 245 -3.93 -13.18 25.39
C SER A 245 -4.49 -14.57 25.68
N GLY A 246 -4.88 -15.33 24.64
CA GLY A 246 -5.57 -16.60 24.76
C GLY A 246 -7.05 -16.47 25.14
N GLU A 247 -7.62 -15.25 25.20
CA GLU A 247 -9.03 -15.05 25.51
C GLU A 247 -9.95 -15.53 24.37
N CYS A 248 -9.48 -15.42 23.12
CA CYS A 248 -10.12 -16.01 21.94
C CYS A 248 -9.09 -16.86 21.19
N PRO A 249 -8.74 -18.07 21.71
CA PRO A 249 -7.67 -18.90 21.17
C PRO A 249 -8.00 -19.50 19.79
N TRP A 250 -9.26 -19.37 19.37
CA TRP A 250 -9.75 -19.79 18.06
C TRP A 250 -9.40 -18.80 16.95
N ILE A 251 -9.05 -17.54 17.26
CA ILE A 251 -8.65 -16.53 16.28
C ILE A 251 -7.27 -16.88 15.72
N GLN A 252 -7.22 -17.09 14.40
CA GLN A 252 -5.98 -17.29 13.65
C GLN A 252 -5.49 -15.96 13.03
N PRO A 253 -4.24 -15.90 12.54
CA PRO A 253 -3.60 -14.63 12.19
C PRO A 253 -4.26 -13.80 11.06
N ASP A 254 -4.88 -14.45 10.07
CA ASP A 254 -5.47 -13.76 8.90
C ASP A 254 -6.83 -13.13 9.25
N SER A 255 -6.95 -11.83 9.05
CA SER A 255 -8.16 -11.08 9.32
C SER A 255 -8.30 -9.85 8.43
N LYS A 256 -9.56 -9.46 8.20
CA LYS A 256 -9.98 -8.27 7.49
C LYS A 256 -11.10 -7.58 8.25
N SER A 257 -11.07 -6.26 8.24
CA SER A 257 -12.15 -5.41 8.77
C SER A 257 -12.49 -4.33 7.75
N GLN A 258 -13.74 -3.90 7.74
CA GLN A 258 -14.19 -2.77 6.93
C GLN A 258 -15.22 -1.98 7.72
N VAL A 259 -15.09 -0.65 7.72
CA VAL A 259 -15.97 0.25 8.45
C VAL A 259 -16.50 1.30 7.49
N THR A 260 -17.83 1.38 7.40
CA THR A 260 -18.56 2.43 6.71
C THR A 260 -19.10 3.41 7.75
N VAL A 261 -18.77 4.69 7.61
CA VAL A 261 -19.27 5.76 8.47
C VAL A 261 -20.15 6.70 7.66
N GLU A 262 -21.23 7.15 8.27
CA GLU A 262 -22.04 8.25 7.78
C GLU A 262 -21.44 9.57 8.25
N TYR A 263 -21.15 10.45 7.30
CA TYR A 263 -20.54 11.75 7.51
C TYR A 263 -21.50 12.87 7.13
N ARG A 264 -21.31 14.04 7.74
CA ARG A 264 -21.86 15.32 7.30
C ARG A 264 -20.73 16.21 6.78
N ASP A 265 -20.95 16.83 5.62
CA ASP A 265 -20.08 17.91 5.12
C ASP A 265 -20.29 19.16 5.97
N ASN A 266 -19.23 19.57 6.66
CA ASN A 266 -19.18 20.77 7.48
C ASN A 266 -18.20 21.78 6.86
N MET A 267 -18.64 22.42 5.77
CA MET A 267 -17.85 23.41 5.03
C MET A 267 -16.49 22.87 4.59
N GLY A 268 -16.48 21.66 4.00
CA GLY A 268 -15.29 20.98 3.51
C GLY A 268 -14.59 20.11 4.56
N ALA A 269 -14.85 20.31 5.86
CA ALA A 269 -14.40 19.39 6.92
C ALA A 269 -15.40 18.25 7.10
N MET A 270 -14.92 17.08 7.53
CA MET A 270 -15.75 15.88 7.65
C MET A 270 -16.17 15.66 9.09
N GLU A 271 -17.47 15.61 9.34
CA GLU A 271 -18.02 15.33 10.67
C GLU A 271 -18.59 13.90 10.70
N PRO A 272 -17.98 12.96 11.43
CA PRO A 272 -18.52 11.61 11.59
C PRO A 272 -19.79 11.64 12.45
N LEU A 273 -20.89 11.09 11.94
CA LEU A 273 -22.16 11.04 12.66
C LEU A 273 -22.36 9.68 13.36
N ARG A 274 -22.21 8.59 12.61
CA ARG A 274 -22.42 7.21 13.10
C ARG A 274 -21.75 6.18 12.20
N VAL A 275 -21.50 4.99 12.75
CA VAL A 275 -21.06 3.83 11.98
C VAL A 275 -22.27 3.18 11.32
N HIS A 276 -22.26 3.17 9.99
CA HIS A 276 -23.30 2.57 9.17
C HIS A 276 -23.15 1.06 9.04
N THR A 277 -21.95 0.59 8.73
CA THR A 277 -21.69 -0.84 8.51
C THR A 277 -20.33 -1.23 9.07
N VAL A 278 -20.29 -2.40 9.71
CA VAL A 278 -19.05 -3.06 10.12
C VAL A 278 -18.98 -4.44 9.48
N VAL A 279 -17.87 -4.74 8.81
CA VAL A 279 -17.54 -6.07 8.30
C VAL A 279 -16.32 -6.58 9.05
N ILE A 280 -16.37 -7.82 9.52
CA ILE A 280 -15.21 -8.53 10.07
C ILE A 280 -15.19 -9.94 9.50
N SER A 281 -14.07 -10.31 8.89
CA SER A 281 -13.76 -11.68 8.49
C SER A 281 -12.45 -12.07 9.14
N VAL A 282 -12.43 -13.20 9.84
CA VAL A 282 -11.24 -13.66 10.56
C VAL A 282 -11.09 -15.16 10.38
N GLN A 283 -9.87 -15.60 10.07
CA GLN A 283 -9.52 -17.00 10.01
C GLN A 283 -9.72 -17.61 11.41
N HIS A 284 -10.32 -18.79 11.49
CA HIS A 284 -10.64 -19.41 12.77
C HIS A 284 -10.33 -20.90 12.81
N SER A 285 -10.16 -21.44 14.02
CA SER A 285 -10.05 -22.87 14.26
C SER A 285 -11.38 -23.60 13.97
N PRO A 286 -11.35 -24.91 13.65
CA PRO A 286 -12.53 -25.64 13.20
C PRO A 286 -13.59 -25.91 14.28
N ASN A 287 -13.26 -25.76 15.56
CA ASN A 287 -14.09 -26.26 16.67
C ASN A 287 -15.07 -25.22 17.25
N ILE A 288 -15.06 -23.98 16.78
CA ILE A 288 -15.96 -22.92 17.27
C ILE A 288 -17.18 -22.76 16.34
N THR A 289 -18.37 -22.52 16.90
CA THR A 289 -19.59 -22.30 16.11
C THR A 289 -19.65 -20.88 15.55
N LEU A 290 -20.41 -20.70 14.48
CA LEU A 290 -20.62 -19.38 13.87
C LEU A 290 -21.34 -18.42 14.83
N GLU A 291 -22.30 -18.90 15.62
CA GLU A 291 -22.98 -18.06 16.62
C GLU A 291 -21.99 -17.53 17.66
N GLU A 292 -21.07 -18.38 18.11
CA GLU A 292 -20.09 -18.01 19.13
C GLU A 292 -19.02 -17.05 18.57
N ILE A 293 -18.59 -17.25 17.32
CA ILE A 293 -17.73 -16.29 16.61
C ILE A 293 -18.42 -14.93 16.54
N ARG A 294 -19.67 -14.86 16.06
CA ARG A 294 -20.42 -13.61 15.92
C ARG A 294 -20.60 -12.88 17.25
N ARG A 295 -20.93 -13.63 18.30
CA ARG A 295 -21.03 -13.10 19.67
C ARG A 295 -19.70 -12.54 20.16
N ASN A 296 -18.60 -13.26 20.01
CA ASN A 296 -17.27 -12.82 20.44
C ASN A 296 -16.81 -11.57 19.66
N LEU A 297 -17.00 -11.55 18.34
CA LEU A 297 -16.69 -10.39 17.51
C LEU A 297 -17.52 -9.17 17.92
N MET A 298 -18.81 -9.35 18.21
CA MET A 298 -19.65 -8.25 18.67
C MET A 298 -19.20 -7.70 20.03
N GLU A 299 -19.16 -8.56 21.06
CA GLU A 299 -18.97 -8.11 22.45
C GLU A 299 -17.52 -7.75 22.77
N LYS A 300 -16.54 -8.47 22.20
CA LYS A 300 -15.12 -8.34 22.57
C LYS A 300 -14.30 -7.50 21.60
N VAL A 301 -14.82 -7.27 20.39
CA VAL A 301 -14.13 -6.51 19.33
C VAL A 301 -14.91 -5.24 19.00
N VAL A 302 -16.11 -5.35 18.43
CA VAL A 302 -16.88 -4.19 17.94
C VAL A 302 -17.24 -3.22 19.05
N LYS A 303 -17.89 -3.69 20.13
CA LYS A 303 -18.32 -2.83 21.25
C LYS A 303 -17.16 -2.31 22.10
N VAL A 304 -16.00 -2.96 22.06
CA VAL A 304 -14.79 -2.52 22.75
C VAL A 304 -14.09 -1.41 21.96
N VAL A 305 -14.03 -1.53 20.64
CA VAL A 305 -13.29 -0.62 19.77
C VAL A 305 -14.09 0.60 19.36
N ILE A 306 -15.36 0.41 18.98
CA ILE A 306 -16.18 1.48 18.42
C ILE A 306 -16.92 2.18 19.58
N PRO A 307 -16.70 3.50 19.78
CA PRO A 307 -17.44 4.25 20.80
C PRO A 307 -18.95 4.11 20.63
N ALA A 308 -19.65 3.85 21.74
CA ALA A 308 -21.10 3.60 21.75
C ALA A 308 -21.92 4.73 21.09
N LYS A 309 -21.44 5.98 21.15
CA LYS A 309 -22.08 7.14 20.49
C LYS A 309 -22.20 7.01 18.97
N TYR A 310 -21.41 6.13 18.33
CA TYR A 310 -21.47 5.89 16.89
C TYR A 310 -22.24 4.63 16.52
N LEU A 311 -22.71 3.85 17.49
CA LEU A 311 -23.46 2.61 17.25
C LEU A 311 -24.93 2.84 17.60
N ASP A 312 -25.83 2.40 16.73
CA ASP A 312 -27.27 2.45 16.94
C ASP A 312 -27.99 1.20 16.43
N ASP A 313 -29.31 1.19 16.57
CA ASP A 313 -30.21 0.11 16.12
C ASP A 313 -30.20 -0.10 14.60
N LYS A 314 -29.68 0.88 13.83
CA LYS A 314 -29.56 0.84 12.38
C LYS A 314 -28.16 0.43 11.90
N THR A 315 -27.19 0.24 12.80
CA THR A 315 -25.86 -0.22 12.39
C THR A 315 -25.94 -1.65 11.86
N ILE A 316 -25.38 -1.87 10.67
CA ILE A 316 -25.37 -3.17 10.00
C ILE A 316 -24.07 -3.90 10.35
N TYR A 317 -24.19 -5.16 10.77
CA TYR A 317 -23.04 -5.98 11.17
C TYR A 317 -22.91 -7.24 10.30
N HIS A 318 -21.84 -7.29 9.52
CA HIS A 318 -21.43 -8.48 8.76
C HIS A 318 -20.26 -9.16 9.48
N LEU A 319 -20.60 -9.96 10.50
CA LEU A 319 -19.63 -10.69 11.32
C LEU A 319 -19.47 -12.13 10.81
N LEU A 320 -18.28 -12.41 10.26
CA LEU A 320 -17.95 -13.61 9.49
C LEU A 320 -19.04 -13.92 8.43
N PRO A 321 -19.23 -13.03 7.43
CA PRO A 321 -20.31 -13.17 6.44
C PRO A 321 -20.16 -14.40 5.54
N SER A 322 -18.94 -14.92 5.37
CA SER A 322 -18.69 -16.18 4.63
C SER A 322 -19.24 -17.41 5.35
N GLY A 323 -19.63 -17.29 6.63
CA GLY A 323 -20.05 -18.38 7.50
C GLY A 323 -18.89 -19.25 7.99
N LYS A 324 -17.83 -19.42 7.18
CA LYS A 324 -16.66 -20.22 7.52
C LYS A 324 -15.40 -19.63 6.88
N PHE A 325 -14.30 -19.61 7.63
CA PHE A 325 -12.98 -19.19 7.15
C PHE A 325 -11.88 -19.99 7.86
N LEU A 326 -11.69 -21.25 7.47
CA LEU A 326 -10.67 -22.12 8.06
C LEU A 326 -9.30 -22.01 7.37
N ILE A 327 -9.33 -21.99 6.02
CA ILE A 327 -8.13 -21.90 5.19
C ILE A 327 -7.85 -20.42 4.96
N GLY A 328 -6.80 -19.90 5.58
CA GLY A 328 -6.38 -18.49 5.47
C GLY A 328 -4.89 -18.35 5.21
N GLY A 329 -4.41 -17.11 5.29
CA GLY A 329 -3.01 -16.78 5.04
C GLY A 329 -2.54 -17.19 3.64
N PRO A 330 -1.23 -17.46 3.45
CA PRO A 330 -0.66 -17.76 2.14
C PRO A 330 -1.28 -18.97 1.43
N GLN A 331 -1.84 -19.91 2.21
CA GLN A 331 -2.55 -21.06 1.68
C GLN A 331 -3.84 -20.64 0.97
N GLY A 332 -4.63 -19.76 1.59
CA GLY A 332 -5.88 -19.24 1.05
C GLY A 332 -5.65 -18.24 -0.09
N ASP A 333 -4.73 -17.30 0.07
CA ASP A 333 -4.51 -16.22 -0.90
C ASP A 333 -3.02 -15.88 -1.06
N ALA A 334 -2.59 -15.54 -2.27
CA ALA A 334 -1.21 -15.12 -2.50
C ALA A 334 -0.94 -13.77 -1.84
N GLY A 335 0.25 -13.60 -1.26
CA GLY A 335 0.70 -12.34 -0.67
C GLY A 335 1.79 -11.70 -1.51
N LEU A 336 1.73 -10.38 -1.70
CA LEU A 336 2.83 -9.59 -2.23
C LEU A 336 2.98 -8.29 -1.43
N THR A 337 4.24 -7.88 -1.23
CA THR A 337 4.57 -6.55 -0.69
C THR A 337 3.92 -5.46 -1.54
N GLY A 338 3.44 -4.40 -0.89
CA GLY A 338 2.87 -3.25 -1.59
C GLY A 338 1.49 -3.46 -2.20
N ARG A 339 0.74 -4.50 -1.79
CA ARG A 339 -0.65 -4.72 -2.24
C ARG A 339 -1.71 -4.19 -1.27
N LYS A 340 -1.27 -3.45 -0.25
CA LYS A 340 -2.13 -2.85 0.79
C LYS A 340 -1.89 -1.34 0.97
N ILE A 341 -1.44 -0.65 -0.09
CA ILE A 341 -1.08 0.77 -0.07
C ILE A 341 -2.18 1.72 0.44
N ILE A 342 -3.46 1.40 0.22
CA ILE A 342 -4.59 2.21 0.73
C ILE A 342 -4.86 1.92 2.21
N VAL A 343 -4.64 0.68 2.66
CA VAL A 343 -4.68 0.30 4.08
C VAL A 343 -3.51 0.94 4.83
N ASP A 344 -2.35 1.05 4.19
CA ASP A 344 -1.15 1.67 4.78
C ASP A 344 -1.27 3.18 4.97
N THR A 345 -2.15 3.83 4.20
CA THR A 345 -2.28 5.29 4.13
C THR A 345 -3.59 5.77 4.72
N TYR A 346 -4.57 6.14 3.88
CA TYR A 346 -5.72 6.95 4.29
C TYR A 346 -7.07 6.27 4.01
N GLY A 347 -7.08 4.98 3.65
CA GLY A 347 -8.30 4.19 3.60
C GLY A 347 -9.29 4.66 2.53
N GLY A 348 -8.78 5.25 1.44
CA GLY A 348 -9.56 5.81 0.34
C GLY A 348 -9.70 7.33 0.39
N TRP A 349 -9.39 7.97 1.53
CA TRP A 349 -9.37 9.42 1.65
C TRP A 349 -8.10 10.04 1.07
N GLY A 350 -8.14 11.35 0.82
CA GLY A 350 -6.98 12.09 0.31
C GLY A 350 -6.58 11.65 -1.10
N GLY A 351 -5.34 11.18 -1.26
CA GLY A 351 -4.79 10.70 -2.51
C GLY A 351 -3.71 9.64 -2.28
N HIS A 352 -3.35 8.91 -3.33
CA HIS A 352 -2.28 7.92 -3.29
C HIS A 352 -1.43 7.97 -4.56
N GLY A 353 -0.11 7.85 -4.40
CA GLY A 353 0.86 7.99 -5.47
C GLY A 353 1.07 6.79 -6.37
N GLY A 354 0.79 5.61 -5.81
CA GLY A 354 0.99 4.30 -6.43
C GLY A 354 2.18 3.55 -5.83
N GLY A 355 3.19 4.26 -5.34
CA GLY A 355 4.37 3.69 -4.69
C GLY A 355 4.06 2.96 -3.38
N ALA A 356 4.55 1.73 -3.25
CA ALA A 356 4.54 0.97 -1.99
C ALA A 356 5.61 1.47 -1.02
N PHE A 357 5.43 1.20 0.28
CA PHE A 357 6.37 1.62 1.32
C PHE A 357 7.34 0.50 1.73
N SER A 358 6.80 -0.66 2.12
CA SER A 358 7.58 -1.74 2.75
C SER A 358 8.73 -2.25 1.89
N GLY A 359 9.86 -2.55 2.54
CA GLY A 359 11.06 -3.06 1.86
C GLY A 359 11.96 -1.99 1.24
N LYS A 360 11.63 -0.70 1.40
CA LYS A 360 12.36 0.40 0.76
C LYS A 360 13.11 1.29 1.75
N ASP A 361 14.37 1.58 1.48
CA ASP A 361 15.16 2.56 2.25
C ASP A 361 14.72 4.02 1.96
N TYR A 362 15.25 4.97 2.74
CA TYR A 362 14.83 6.37 2.70
C TYR A 362 15.04 7.08 1.34
N SER A 363 15.95 6.59 0.49
CA SER A 363 16.19 7.18 -0.83
C SER A 363 15.02 6.96 -1.79
N LYS A 364 14.17 5.96 -1.53
CA LYS A 364 12.98 5.67 -2.34
C LYS A 364 11.88 6.61 -1.89
N VAL A 365 11.69 7.67 -2.68
CA VAL A 365 10.76 8.77 -2.38
C VAL A 365 9.31 8.34 -2.24
N ASP A 366 8.93 7.17 -2.75
CA ASP A 366 7.62 6.57 -2.48
C ASP A 366 7.29 6.56 -0.99
N ARG A 367 8.27 6.19 -0.17
CA ARG A 367 8.14 6.12 1.29
C ARG A 367 8.49 7.45 1.95
N SER A 368 9.69 7.96 1.73
CA SER A 368 10.17 9.16 2.44
C SER A 368 9.40 10.41 2.04
N GLY A 369 9.07 10.57 0.76
CA GLY A 369 8.23 11.64 0.25
C GLY A 369 6.80 11.55 0.79
N ALA A 370 6.21 10.37 0.88
CA ALA A 370 4.88 10.19 1.48
C ALA A 370 4.86 10.50 2.99
N TYR A 371 5.89 10.06 3.74
CA TYR A 371 6.03 10.38 5.16
C TYR A 371 6.21 11.89 5.38
N ALA A 372 7.03 12.55 4.57
CA ALA A 372 7.20 13.99 4.61
C ALA A 372 5.90 14.72 4.24
N ALA A 373 5.18 14.28 3.20
CA ALA A 373 3.89 14.86 2.84
C ALA A 373 2.86 14.72 3.97
N ARG A 374 2.80 13.56 4.63
CA ARG A 374 1.97 13.36 5.83
C ARG A 374 2.35 14.34 6.93
N TRP A 375 3.64 14.49 7.20
CA TRP A 375 4.15 15.39 8.21
C TRP A 375 3.78 16.85 7.94
N VAL A 376 3.87 17.30 6.68
CA VAL A 376 3.40 18.63 6.24
C VAL A 376 1.90 18.77 6.47
N ALA A 377 1.09 17.84 5.94
CA ALA A 377 -0.38 17.90 6.05
C ALA A 377 -0.84 17.95 7.52
N LYS A 378 -0.26 17.10 8.38
CA LYS A 378 -0.57 17.08 9.82
C LYS A 378 -0.13 18.36 10.50
N SER A 379 1.01 18.93 10.13
CA SER A 379 1.49 20.20 10.69
C SER A 379 0.57 21.37 10.33
N LEU A 380 0.07 21.43 9.09
CA LEU A 380 -0.91 22.45 8.68
C LEU A 380 -2.20 22.37 9.51
N VAL A 381 -2.75 21.15 9.68
CA VAL A 381 -3.98 20.94 10.47
C VAL A 381 -3.75 21.25 11.95
N LYS A 382 -2.65 20.77 12.54
CA LYS A 382 -2.32 21.02 13.96
C LYS A 382 -1.97 22.48 14.25
N ALA A 383 -1.47 23.22 13.27
CA ALA A 383 -1.25 24.67 13.38
C ALA A 383 -2.56 25.49 13.28
N GLY A 384 -3.71 24.84 13.04
CA GLY A 384 -4.99 25.52 12.88
C GLY A 384 -5.11 26.31 11.56
N LEU A 385 -4.23 26.07 10.59
CA LEU A 385 -4.26 26.75 9.29
C LEU A 385 -5.38 26.21 8.40
N CYS A 386 -5.76 24.95 8.57
CA CYS A 386 -6.89 24.33 7.89
C CYS A 386 -7.43 23.17 8.71
N ARG A 387 -8.63 22.69 8.38
CA ARG A 387 -9.24 21.53 9.04
C ARG A 387 -9.00 20.23 8.27
N ARG A 388 -8.75 20.33 6.97
CA ARG A 388 -8.44 19.20 6.09
C ARG A 388 -7.42 19.63 5.05
N ALA A 389 -6.37 18.84 4.88
CA ALA A 389 -5.28 19.11 3.94
C ALA A 389 -4.93 17.87 3.13
N LEU A 390 -4.75 18.04 1.81
CA LEU A 390 -4.08 17.10 0.93
C LEU A 390 -2.85 17.80 0.35
N VAL A 391 -1.68 17.19 0.50
CA VAL A 391 -0.40 17.69 -0.01
C VAL A 391 0.09 16.72 -1.07
N GLN A 392 0.39 17.20 -2.27
CA GLN A 392 1.05 16.41 -3.31
C GLN A 392 2.51 16.85 -3.43
N ILE A 393 3.41 15.90 -3.57
CA ILE A 393 4.83 16.14 -3.89
C ILE A 393 5.20 15.22 -5.05
N SER A 394 6.05 15.66 -5.98
CA SER A 394 6.60 14.78 -7.03
C SER A 394 8.09 14.98 -7.25
N TYR A 395 8.75 13.93 -7.74
CA TYR A 395 10.19 13.91 -8.03
C TYR A 395 10.46 13.31 -9.41
N ALA A 396 11.62 13.65 -9.98
CA ALA A 396 12.29 12.87 -11.02
C ALA A 396 13.48 12.14 -10.39
N ILE A 397 13.81 10.96 -10.89
CA ILE A 397 15.03 10.24 -10.48
C ILE A 397 16.25 11.16 -10.59
N SER A 398 17.17 11.07 -9.63
CA SER A 398 18.39 11.86 -9.56
C SER A 398 18.20 13.36 -9.25
N VAL A 399 16.97 13.89 -9.23
CA VAL A 399 16.69 15.29 -8.86
C VAL A 399 16.35 15.37 -7.38
N SER A 400 17.08 16.19 -6.63
CA SER A 400 16.96 16.27 -5.16
C SER A 400 15.72 17.06 -4.74
N HIS A 401 15.48 18.22 -5.36
CA HIS A 401 14.30 19.04 -5.07
C HIS A 401 13.05 18.45 -5.74
N PRO A 402 11.86 18.57 -5.09
CA PRO A 402 10.61 18.22 -5.73
C PRO A 402 10.38 18.99 -7.03
N LEU A 403 9.85 18.32 -8.05
CA LEU A 403 9.38 18.95 -9.29
C LEU A 403 8.14 19.80 -9.05
N SER A 404 7.26 19.33 -8.16
CA SER A 404 6.04 20.02 -7.79
C SER A 404 5.69 19.79 -6.32
N ILE A 405 5.06 20.80 -5.73
CA ILE A 405 4.41 20.72 -4.42
C ILE A 405 3.06 21.42 -4.58
N ALA A 406 1.97 20.75 -4.24
CA ALA A 406 0.63 21.32 -4.23
C ALA A 406 -0.04 21.10 -2.88
N VAL A 407 -0.83 22.08 -2.43
CA VAL A 407 -1.58 22.02 -1.18
C VAL A 407 -3.05 22.26 -1.50
N PHE A 408 -3.92 21.33 -1.10
CA PHE A 408 -5.37 21.45 -1.24
C PHE A 408 -6.01 21.46 0.14
N HIS A 409 -6.73 22.54 0.49
CA HIS A 409 -7.32 22.68 1.83
C HIS A 409 -8.84 22.45 1.84
N TYR A 410 -9.43 22.08 0.70
CA TYR A 410 -10.85 21.75 0.57
C TYR A 410 -11.84 22.84 1.03
N GLY A 411 -11.45 24.11 0.98
CA GLY A 411 -12.27 25.21 1.52
C GLY A 411 -12.24 25.36 3.05
N THR A 412 -11.40 24.60 3.75
CA THR A 412 -11.33 24.58 5.22
C THR A 412 -10.31 25.54 5.85
N SER A 413 -9.77 26.47 5.05
CA SER A 413 -8.81 27.49 5.49
C SER A 413 -9.37 28.87 5.20
N ASN A 414 -8.93 29.85 5.99
CA ASN A 414 -9.14 31.28 5.70
C ASN A 414 -8.02 31.86 4.81
N ARG A 415 -6.95 31.09 4.57
CA ARG A 415 -5.87 31.41 3.63
C ARG A 415 -6.09 30.64 2.34
N ASP A 416 -5.64 31.20 1.22
CA ASP A 416 -5.69 30.46 -0.05
C ASP A 416 -4.58 29.39 -0.13
N GLU A 417 -4.70 28.52 -1.13
CA GLU A 417 -3.77 27.39 -1.35
C GLU A 417 -2.34 27.88 -1.67
N ASP A 418 -2.20 29.06 -2.28
CA ASP A 418 -0.89 29.65 -2.62
C ASP A 418 -0.17 30.16 -1.36
N GLU A 419 -0.88 30.83 -0.45
CA GLU A 419 -0.37 31.24 0.86
C GLU A 419 0.09 30.02 1.67
N LEU A 420 -0.74 28.97 1.75
CA LEU A 420 -0.36 27.73 2.44
C LEU A 420 0.87 27.08 1.81
N LEU A 421 0.98 27.08 0.48
CA LEU A 421 2.16 26.58 -0.22
C LEU A 421 3.42 27.38 0.14
N GLN A 422 3.34 28.72 0.27
CA GLN A 422 4.48 29.52 0.71
C GLN A 422 4.90 29.21 2.14
N ILE A 423 3.93 29.00 3.04
CA ILE A 423 4.20 28.54 4.41
C ILE A 423 4.93 27.20 4.39
N VAL A 424 4.48 26.24 3.56
CA VAL A 424 5.14 24.95 3.41
C VAL A 424 6.58 25.13 2.92
N LYS A 425 6.81 25.88 1.83
CA LYS A 425 8.14 26.12 1.27
C LYS A 425 9.10 26.81 2.24
N LYS A 426 8.58 27.68 3.11
CA LYS A 426 9.38 28.37 4.14
C LYS A 426 9.80 27.45 5.30
N ASN A 427 9.00 26.44 5.62
CA ASN A 427 9.16 25.64 6.83
C ASN A 427 9.70 24.22 6.56
N PHE A 428 9.59 23.73 5.33
CA PHE A 428 9.98 22.37 4.96
C PHE A 428 10.94 22.34 3.78
N ASP A 429 12.09 21.71 4.00
CA ASP A 429 12.95 21.26 2.92
C ASP A 429 12.64 19.79 2.63
N LEU A 430 12.14 19.55 1.42
CA LEU A 430 11.63 18.26 0.98
C LEU A 430 12.65 17.52 0.09
N ARG A 431 13.94 17.87 0.13
CA ARG A 431 14.98 17.02 -0.45
C ARG A 431 15.09 15.70 0.33
N PRO A 432 15.23 14.53 -0.32
CA PRO A 432 15.31 13.23 0.37
C PRO A 432 16.43 13.18 1.42
N GLY A 433 17.56 13.83 1.15
CA GLY A 433 18.70 13.96 2.05
C GLY A 433 18.42 14.78 3.33
N VAL A 434 17.48 15.72 3.27
CA VAL A 434 17.03 16.49 4.44
C VAL A 434 15.90 15.76 5.17
N ILE A 435 14.98 15.14 4.43
CA ILE A 435 13.88 14.34 4.99
C ILE A 435 14.43 13.21 5.88
N VAL A 436 15.46 12.49 5.43
CA VAL A 436 16.07 11.41 6.23
C VAL A 436 16.64 11.90 7.56
N LYS A 437 17.17 13.12 7.59
CA LYS A 437 17.74 13.75 8.78
C LYS A 437 16.65 14.19 9.75
N GLU A 438 15.66 14.93 9.25
CA GLU A 438 14.54 15.46 10.06
C GLU A 438 13.67 14.34 10.64
N LEU A 439 13.44 13.27 9.88
CA LEU A 439 12.57 12.17 10.28
C LEU A 439 13.33 10.93 10.79
N GLY A 440 14.66 10.97 10.86
CA GLY A 440 15.48 9.87 11.38
C GLY A 440 15.35 8.56 10.59
N LEU A 441 15.22 8.62 9.26
CA LEU A 441 14.85 7.48 8.41
C LEU A 441 15.97 6.45 8.15
N LYS A 442 17.11 6.56 8.83
CA LYS A 442 18.10 5.46 8.88
C LYS A 442 17.89 4.53 10.08
N GLN A 443 16.97 4.86 10.98
CA GLN A 443 16.67 4.04 12.14
C GLN A 443 15.89 2.78 11.73
N PRO A 444 16.17 1.61 12.35
CA PRO A 444 15.50 0.35 12.05
C PRO A 444 14.14 0.27 12.77
N ILE A 445 13.18 1.07 12.30
CA ILE A 445 11.83 1.20 12.88
C ILE A 445 10.71 0.73 11.94
N TYR A 446 11.05 0.19 10.78
CA TYR A 446 10.13 0.03 9.66
C TYR A 446 9.18 -1.15 9.83
N GLN A 447 9.59 -2.25 10.45
CA GLN A 447 8.72 -3.40 10.70
C GLN A 447 7.49 -3.00 11.51
N ALA A 448 7.66 -2.04 12.44
CA ALA A 448 6.55 -1.52 13.24
C ALA A 448 5.54 -0.72 12.41
N THR A 449 5.93 -0.18 11.25
CA THR A 449 5.04 0.58 10.34
C THR A 449 4.20 -0.34 9.44
N ALA A 450 4.69 -1.55 9.17
CA ALA A 450 4.17 -2.46 8.15
C ALA A 450 2.83 -3.12 8.47
N CYS A 451 2.17 -2.79 9.59
CA CYS A 451 0.82 -3.22 9.90
C CYS A 451 0.11 -2.15 10.74
N TYR A 452 -1.22 -2.08 10.61
CA TYR A 452 -2.09 -1.11 11.30
C TYR A 452 -1.85 0.36 10.90
N GLY A 453 -1.40 0.58 9.67
CA GLY A 453 -1.20 1.90 9.08
C GLY A 453 0.15 2.52 9.44
N HIS A 454 0.73 3.23 8.48
CA HIS A 454 1.96 4.00 8.65
C HIS A 454 1.71 5.35 9.35
N PHE A 455 0.46 5.81 9.35
CA PHE A 455 0.06 7.14 9.79
C PHE A 455 -0.94 7.10 10.96
N GLY A 456 -0.99 8.18 11.73
CA GLY A 456 -1.85 8.33 12.91
C GLY A 456 -1.29 7.77 14.22
N ARG A 457 -0.08 7.22 14.21
CA ARG A 457 0.56 6.56 15.35
C ARG A 457 1.67 7.41 15.96
N ALA A 458 1.48 7.85 17.20
CA ALA A 458 2.27 8.92 17.82
C ALA A 458 3.77 8.60 18.02
N GLU A 459 4.16 7.33 17.99
CA GLU A 459 5.55 6.91 18.12
C GLU A 459 6.45 7.37 16.97
N PHE A 460 5.89 7.67 15.79
CA PHE A 460 6.67 7.97 14.59
C PHE A 460 7.00 9.46 14.41
N PRO A 461 8.20 9.79 13.89
CA PRO A 461 8.64 11.18 13.72
C PRO A 461 7.71 12.03 12.84
N TRP A 462 7.20 11.49 11.72
CA TRP A 462 6.29 12.20 10.81
C TRP A 462 4.92 12.48 11.42
N GLU A 463 4.59 11.87 12.56
CA GLU A 463 3.36 12.13 13.30
C GLU A 463 3.52 13.25 14.34
N LYS A 464 4.74 13.79 14.53
CA LYS A 464 5.02 14.92 15.41
C LYS A 464 4.96 16.22 14.60
N PRO A 465 3.89 17.03 14.72
CA PRO A 465 3.72 18.22 13.88
C PRO A 465 4.86 19.23 14.10
N LYS A 466 5.35 19.81 13.01
CA LYS A 466 6.35 20.88 13.04
C LYS A 466 5.68 22.20 13.44
N PRO A 467 6.19 22.96 14.41
CA PRO A 467 5.78 24.34 14.61
C PRO A 467 6.07 25.16 13.34
N LEU A 468 5.07 25.86 12.82
CA LEU A 468 5.18 26.60 11.56
C LEU A 468 5.33 28.11 11.83
N VAL A 469 6.17 28.77 11.04
CA VAL A 469 6.34 30.23 11.05
C VAL A 469 5.56 30.83 9.87
N PHE A 470 4.54 31.66 10.13
CA PHE A 470 3.62 32.23 9.13
C PHE A 470 2.94 33.53 9.56
#